data_AF-A0A136I1J0-F1
#
_entry.id   AF-A0A136I1J0-F1
#
_cell.length_a   1.000
_cell.length_b   1.000
_cell.length_c   1.000
_cell.angle_alpha   90.00
_cell.angle_beta   90.00
_cell.angle_gamma   90.00
#
_symmetry.space_group_name_H-M   'P 1'
#
loop_
_entity.id
_entity.type
_entity.pdbx_description
1 polymer ?
#
loop_
_entity_poly.entity_id
_entity_poly.type
_entity_poly.pdbx_seq_one_letter_code
_entity_poly.pdbx_strand_id
1 'polypeptide(L)'
;MKNKNILSSLSLAILISLTGVIAPNAVASSTPATEQAEPEKGPHRGRMLRDGDFAIELSIFETGVPPEFRVWATNGGQPIDPKKVDLSVKLIRLGDGTDDINFNAQGDFLRGDMVIYEPHSFVVAIEATYQGKKYNWRYDNFEGRTTIEQAVADAMEINTEIAGPATIHQTIPAYGKLSLPVDAKRNIAARFDGEITKLHVNYGETVKQGQTLFTVESNESLKPYVIKAPTNGVVTQLFANAGEQTGGRTLLTITNFNRHIAKLAVYPSDYSKVKLETPVTLNVEGHEETLAGKVSFIEPSVRDDQARIVWVELADGLFSEG
;
A
#
# COMPACT_ATOMS: atom_id res chain seq x y z
N MET A 1 9.55 63.95 -34.88
CA MET A 1 8.70 64.78 -33.99
C MET A 1 8.97 64.37 -32.54
N LYS A 2 8.96 65.35 -31.64
CA LYS A 2 9.46 65.39 -30.24
C LYS A 2 8.93 64.23 -29.35
N ASN A 3 9.70 63.65 -28.43
CA ASN A 3 10.01 64.16 -27.06
C ASN A 3 11.30 63.46 -26.51
N LYS A 4 12.39 64.17 -26.18
CA LYS A 4 12.85 64.63 -24.83
C LYS A 4 12.73 63.55 -23.71
N ASN A 5 13.81 62.92 -23.21
CA ASN A 5 14.83 63.40 -22.24
C ASN A 5 14.19 63.89 -20.91
N ILE A 6 14.60 63.56 -19.66
CA ILE A 6 15.91 63.17 -19.09
C ILE A 6 15.74 62.84 -17.57
N LEU A 7 16.56 61.88 -17.09
CA LEU A 7 17.29 61.68 -15.81
C LEU A 7 16.74 62.14 -14.43
N SER A 8 16.88 61.24 -13.45
CA SER A 8 17.29 61.49 -12.05
C SER A 8 17.50 60.14 -11.34
N SER A 9 18.73 59.66 -11.12
CA SER A 9 19.43 59.70 -9.81
C SER A 9 20.77 58.94 -10.00
N LEU A 10 21.96 59.53 -9.88
CA LEU A 10 22.72 60.07 -8.75
C LEU A 10 23.28 59.00 -7.78
N SER A 11 24.58 58.69 -8.02
CA SER A 11 25.68 58.34 -7.09
C SER A 11 25.58 57.05 -6.25
N LEU A 12 26.42 56.01 -6.41
CA LEU A 12 27.88 55.86 -6.36
C LEU A 12 28.51 55.81 -4.94
N ALA A 13 29.01 54.61 -4.64
CA ALA A 13 30.19 54.22 -3.84
C ALA A 13 30.09 53.84 -2.34
N ILE A 14 30.24 52.52 -2.14
CA ILE A 14 31.25 51.82 -1.30
C ILE A 14 31.19 52.00 0.22
N LEU A 15 30.82 50.91 0.92
CA LEU A 15 31.67 50.34 1.99
C LEU A 15 31.43 48.83 2.13
N ILE A 16 32.49 48.06 1.91
CA ILE A 16 32.57 46.62 2.18
C ILE A 16 32.76 46.45 3.69
N SER A 17 31.83 45.80 4.36
CA SER A 17 32.09 45.12 5.63
C SER A 17 31.64 43.67 5.49
N LEU A 18 32.65 42.81 5.46
CA LEU A 18 32.57 41.37 5.43
C LEU A 18 32.07 40.86 6.78
N THR A 19 30.75 40.81 7.00
CA THR A 19 30.18 40.09 8.14
C THR A 19 29.88 38.67 7.70
N GLY A 20 30.83 37.76 7.95
CA GLY A 20 30.59 36.33 7.89
C GLY A 20 29.42 36.00 8.80
N VAL A 21 28.31 35.55 8.20
CA VAL A 21 27.21 34.93 8.93
C VAL A 21 27.72 33.57 9.37
N ILE A 22 28.36 33.53 10.54
CA ILE A 22 28.53 32.28 11.27
C ILE A 22 27.14 31.96 11.81
N ALA A 23 26.42 31.07 11.11
CA ALA A 23 25.26 30.43 11.72
C ALA A 23 25.73 29.80 13.03
N PRO A 24 25.08 30.05 14.18
CA PRO A 24 25.40 29.29 15.37
C PRO A 24 25.06 27.84 15.06
N ASN A 25 26.07 26.98 14.94
CA ASN A 25 25.85 25.56 15.07
C ASN A 25 25.15 25.37 16.41
N ALA A 26 23.88 25.00 16.38
CA ALA A 26 23.16 24.58 17.57
C ALA A 26 23.80 23.26 18.02
N VAL A 27 24.87 23.37 18.79
CA VAL A 27 25.47 22.25 19.48
C VAL A 27 24.49 21.90 20.60
N ALA A 28 23.69 20.87 20.38
CA ALA A 28 22.87 20.27 21.42
C ALA A 28 23.82 19.75 22.51
N SER A 29 24.06 20.57 23.53
CA SER A 29 24.75 20.14 24.74
C SER A 29 23.70 19.54 25.67
N SER A 30 23.66 18.21 25.74
CA SER A 30 22.90 17.53 26.78
C SER A 30 23.64 17.78 28.10
N THR A 31 23.02 18.50 29.02
CA THR A 31 23.41 18.50 30.44
C THR A 31 23.56 17.05 30.89
N PRO A 32 24.60 16.67 31.65
CA PRO A 32 24.71 15.31 32.17
C PRO A 32 23.44 14.97 32.92
N ALA A 33 22.80 13.85 32.57
CA ALA A 33 21.65 13.36 33.30
C ALA A 33 22.04 13.26 34.78
N THR A 34 21.33 13.97 35.64
CA THR A 34 21.43 13.78 37.10
C THR A 34 21.18 12.31 37.38
N GLU A 35 22.21 11.62 37.86
CA GLU A 35 22.18 10.21 38.23
C GLU A 35 21.09 10.05 39.31
N GLN A 36 19.94 9.48 38.91
CA GLN A 36 18.82 9.31 39.81
C GLN A 36 19.22 8.24 40.82
N ALA A 37 19.33 8.62 42.10
CA ALA A 37 19.76 7.71 43.17
C ALA A 37 18.96 6.41 43.09
N GLU A 38 19.67 5.27 43.03
CA GLU A 38 19.00 3.97 42.95
C GLU A 38 18.05 3.82 44.15
N PRO A 39 16.81 3.35 43.91
CA PRO A 39 15.85 3.18 44.98
C PRO A 39 16.33 2.12 45.98
N GLU A 40 16.00 2.30 47.26
CA GLU A 40 16.25 1.29 48.29
C GLU A 40 15.71 -0.06 47.84
N LYS A 41 16.55 -1.10 47.90
CA LYS A 41 16.20 -2.47 47.54
C LYS A 41 15.95 -3.31 48.79
N GLY A 42 14.91 -4.14 48.73
CA GLY A 42 14.57 -5.06 49.81
C GLY A 42 15.26 -6.42 49.67
N PRO A 43 14.98 -7.35 50.61
CA PRO A 43 15.51 -8.72 50.58
C PRO A 43 15.22 -9.51 49.29
N HIS A 44 14.13 -9.18 48.58
CA HIS A 44 13.72 -9.81 47.33
C HIS A 44 14.15 -8.99 46.09
N ARG A 45 15.08 -8.03 46.25
CA ARG A 45 15.61 -7.13 45.21
C ARG A 45 14.55 -6.24 44.55
N GLY A 46 13.37 -6.15 45.16
CA GLY A 46 12.31 -5.22 44.80
C GLY A 46 12.58 -3.81 45.35
N ARG A 47 11.82 -2.83 44.88
CA ARG A 47 11.86 -1.46 45.40
C ARG A 47 11.14 -1.41 46.75
N MET A 48 11.82 -0.89 47.78
CA MET A 48 11.23 -0.65 49.09
C MET A 48 10.42 0.65 49.10
N LEU A 49 9.24 0.58 49.70
CA LEU A 49 8.33 1.71 49.88
C LEU A 49 7.85 1.71 51.32
N ARG A 50 8.16 2.78 52.07
CA ARG A 50 7.94 2.85 53.52
C ARG A 50 7.01 4.02 53.87
N ASP A 51 6.16 3.82 54.87
CA ASP A 51 5.35 4.87 55.53
C ASP A 51 5.22 4.50 57.02
N GLY A 52 6.07 5.12 57.83
CA GLY A 52 6.25 4.77 59.24
C GLY A 52 6.73 3.32 59.38
N ASP A 53 6.03 2.55 60.20
CA ASP A 53 6.35 1.14 60.44
C ASP A 53 5.93 0.21 59.29
N PHE A 54 4.95 0.63 58.48
CA PHE A 54 4.44 -0.17 57.37
C PHE A 54 5.32 0.04 56.14
N ALA A 55 5.70 -1.06 55.50
CA ALA A 55 6.47 -1.02 54.28
C ALA A 55 6.09 -2.16 53.33
N ILE A 56 6.17 -1.89 52.03
CA ILE A 56 6.05 -2.91 50.99
C ILE A 56 7.34 -2.98 50.17
N GLU A 57 7.67 -4.18 49.71
CA GLU A 57 8.69 -4.43 48.71
C GLU A 57 8.00 -4.82 47.41
N LEU A 58 8.11 -4.02 46.35
CA LEU A 58 7.53 -4.29 45.04
C LEU A 58 8.61 -4.75 44.06
N SER A 59 8.49 -5.96 43.53
CA SER A 59 9.45 -6.55 42.59
C SER A 59 8.75 -7.03 41.32
N ILE A 60 9.38 -6.83 40.16
CA ILE A 60 8.99 -7.50 38.92
C ILE A 60 9.76 -8.83 38.87
N PHE A 61 9.03 -9.94 38.78
CA PHE A 61 9.59 -11.29 38.76
C PHE A 61 9.35 -11.93 37.39
N GLU A 62 10.42 -12.42 36.77
CA GLU A 62 10.39 -12.91 35.37
C GLU A 62 11.10 -14.27 35.20
N THR A 63 11.63 -14.84 36.29
CA THR A 63 12.39 -16.09 36.20
C THR A 63 11.44 -17.29 36.09
N GLY A 64 11.34 -17.85 34.89
CA GLY A 64 10.53 -19.05 34.64
C GLY A 64 9.02 -18.81 34.58
N VAL A 65 8.58 -17.55 34.55
CA VAL A 65 7.19 -17.10 34.35
C VAL A 65 7.20 -15.78 33.55
N PRO A 66 6.11 -15.43 32.84
CA PRO A 66 5.96 -14.08 32.28
C PRO A 66 6.12 -13.00 33.37
N PRO A 67 6.65 -11.81 33.05
CA PRO A 67 6.87 -10.75 34.03
C PRO A 67 5.61 -10.41 34.81
N GLU A 68 5.70 -10.45 36.14
CA GLU A 68 4.59 -10.20 37.06
C GLU A 68 5.08 -9.43 38.29
N PHE A 69 4.21 -8.65 38.92
CA PHE A 69 4.56 -8.07 40.21
C PHE A 69 4.42 -9.08 41.34
N ARG A 70 5.37 -9.02 42.27
CA ARG A 70 5.31 -9.67 43.58
C ARG A 70 5.54 -8.64 44.68
N VAL A 71 4.73 -8.72 45.71
CA VAL A 71 4.75 -7.76 46.82
C VAL A 71 4.84 -8.44 48.17
N TRP A 72 5.82 -8.05 48.96
CA TRP A 72 5.97 -8.46 50.36
C TRP A 72 5.68 -7.27 51.26
N ALA A 73 4.82 -7.46 52.26
CA ALA A 73 4.46 -6.40 53.21
C ALA A 73 5.08 -6.67 54.58
N THR A 74 5.55 -5.61 55.24
CA THR A 74 6.17 -5.67 56.56
C THR A 74 5.62 -4.56 57.47
N ASN A 75 5.54 -4.81 58.77
CA ASN A 75 5.22 -3.80 59.78
C ASN A 75 6.26 -3.86 60.91
N GLY A 76 6.97 -2.77 61.16
CA GLY A 76 8.09 -2.74 62.12
C GLY A 76 9.21 -3.71 61.74
N GLY A 77 9.38 -3.98 60.44
CA GLY A 77 10.37 -4.94 59.91
C GLY A 77 9.96 -6.42 60.00
N GLN A 78 8.78 -6.74 60.55
CA GLN A 78 8.26 -8.11 60.60
C GLN A 78 7.33 -8.39 59.41
N PRO A 79 7.41 -9.56 58.76
CA PRO A 79 6.50 -9.94 57.67
C PRO A 79 5.02 -9.93 58.09
N ILE A 80 4.16 -9.41 57.21
CA ILE A 80 2.71 -9.43 57.36
C ILE A 80 2.16 -10.58 56.50
N ASP A 81 1.16 -11.30 57.01
CA ASP A 81 0.39 -12.25 56.21
C ASP A 81 -0.24 -11.52 55.00
N PRO A 82 0.07 -11.90 53.75
CA PRO A 82 -0.40 -11.19 52.57
C PRO A 82 -1.93 -11.10 52.48
N LYS A 83 -2.68 -12.02 53.11
CA LYS A 83 -4.15 -11.96 53.15
C LYS A 83 -4.71 -10.79 53.97
N LYS A 84 -3.89 -10.12 54.78
CA LYS A 84 -4.29 -8.98 55.61
C LYS A 84 -4.06 -7.62 54.96
N VAL A 85 -3.46 -7.61 53.76
CA VAL A 85 -3.14 -6.40 53.01
C VAL A 85 -3.99 -6.38 51.75
N ASP A 86 -4.80 -5.35 51.62
CA ASP A 86 -5.49 -5.04 50.37
C ASP A 86 -4.58 -4.11 49.54
N LEU A 87 -4.29 -4.47 48.30
CA LEU A 87 -3.29 -3.80 47.47
C LEU A 87 -3.78 -3.67 46.03
N SER A 88 -3.65 -2.47 45.48
CA SER A 88 -3.81 -2.21 44.05
C SER A 88 -2.64 -1.42 43.51
N VAL A 89 -2.24 -1.72 42.28
CA VAL A 89 -1.19 -1.00 41.56
C VAL A 89 -1.73 -0.55 40.21
N LYS A 90 -1.59 0.75 39.92
CA LYS A 90 -1.86 1.33 38.60
C LYS A 90 -0.56 1.65 37.89
N LEU A 91 -0.38 1.15 36.66
CA LEU A 91 0.71 1.54 35.78
C LEU A 91 0.23 2.51 34.72
N ILE A 92 0.74 3.74 34.73
CA ILE A 92 0.38 4.76 33.75
C ILE A 92 1.48 4.79 32.68
N ARG A 93 1.17 4.30 31.48
CA ARG A 93 2.09 4.21 30.35
C ARG A 93 2.15 5.53 29.57
N LEU A 94 3.11 5.64 28.65
CA LEU A 94 3.18 6.79 27.74
C LEU A 94 1.99 6.74 26.77
N GLY A 95 1.25 7.83 26.61
CA GLY A 95 0.00 7.87 25.85
C GLY A 95 -1.23 7.77 26.76
N ASP A 96 -2.20 6.94 26.39
CA ASP A 96 -3.52 6.82 27.01
C ASP A 96 -3.74 5.49 27.77
N GLY A 97 -2.73 4.64 27.88
CA GLY A 97 -2.82 3.35 28.58
C GLY A 97 -2.61 3.43 30.10
N THR A 98 -3.59 2.93 30.88
CA THR A 98 -3.42 2.62 32.32
C THR A 98 -3.72 1.16 32.56
N ASP A 99 -2.79 0.44 33.18
CA ASP A 99 -3.01 -0.93 33.62
C ASP A 99 -3.38 -0.95 35.10
N ASP A 100 -4.53 -1.52 35.44
CA ASP A 100 -4.97 -1.75 36.82
C ASP A 100 -4.63 -3.19 37.23
N ILE A 101 -3.81 -3.35 38.27
CA ILE A 101 -3.28 -4.64 38.72
C ILE A 101 -3.84 -4.94 40.11
N ASN A 102 -4.49 -6.08 40.24
CA ASN A 102 -4.95 -6.60 41.52
C ASN A 102 -4.01 -7.71 42.01
N PHE A 103 -4.09 -8.00 43.31
CA PHE A 103 -3.16 -8.92 43.94
C PHE A 103 -3.89 -10.05 44.66
N ASN A 104 -3.32 -11.25 44.53
CA ASN A 104 -3.80 -12.45 45.22
C ASN A 104 -2.67 -13.00 46.11
N ALA A 105 -3.00 -13.40 47.34
CA ALA A 105 -2.02 -13.99 48.24
C ALA A 105 -1.53 -15.36 47.74
N GLN A 106 -0.22 -15.51 47.59
CA GLN A 106 0.45 -16.76 47.21
C GLN A 106 1.68 -16.97 48.09
N GLY A 107 1.63 -17.96 48.98
CA GLY A 107 2.72 -18.19 49.93
C GLY A 107 2.88 -17.01 50.89
N ASP A 108 4.04 -16.38 50.87
CA ASP A 108 4.44 -15.24 51.71
C ASP A 108 4.33 -13.88 50.99
N PHE A 109 3.84 -13.84 49.75
CA PHE A 109 3.70 -12.62 48.95
C PHE A 109 2.32 -12.45 48.33
N LEU A 110 2.05 -11.23 47.87
CA LEU A 110 0.95 -10.86 47.00
C LEU A 110 1.41 -10.93 45.54
N ARG A 111 0.78 -11.78 44.72
CA ARG A 111 1.05 -11.94 43.29
C ARG A 111 0.09 -11.10 42.47
N GLY A 112 0.61 -10.28 41.56
CA GLY A 112 -0.19 -9.54 40.59
C GLY A 112 -0.93 -10.47 39.63
N ASP A 113 -2.14 -10.08 39.23
CA ASP A 113 -2.99 -10.85 38.30
C ASP A 113 -2.72 -10.58 36.82
N MET A 114 -1.78 -9.69 36.50
CA MET A 114 -1.49 -9.23 35.15
C MET A 114 -0.02 -9.46 34.75
N VAL A 115 0.20 -9.79 33.48
CA VAL A 115 1.54 -9.82 32.86
C VAL A 115 1.98 -8.39 32.53
N ILE A 116 3.21 -8.03 32.88
CA ILE A 116 3.77 -6.71 32.64
C ILE A 116 4.62 -6.75 31.37
N TYR A 117 4.09 -6.24 30.26
CA TYR A 117 4.86 -6.17 29.01
C TYR A 117 5.86 -5.01 29.01
N GLU A 118 7.03 -5.28 28.43
CA GLU A 118 8.04 -4.29 28.11
C GLU A 118 7.52 -3.24 27.10
N PRO A 119 8.07 -2.02 27.11
CA PRO A 119 9.10 -1.54 28.04
C PRO A 119 8.53 -1.31 29.45
N HIS A 120 9.34 -1.49 30.51
CA HIS A 120 8.92 -1.21 31.89
C HIS A 120 8.91 0.29 32.20
N SER A 121 8.26 1.04 31.32
CA SER A 121 8.32 2.49 31.22
C SER A 121 6.97 3.10 31.58
N PHE A 122 6.75 3.31 32.87
CA PHE A 122 5.46 3.73 33.42
C PHE A 122 5.63 4.56 34.69
N VAL A 123 4.58 5.31 35.04
CA VAL A 123 4.43 5.82 36.41
C VAL A 123 3.67 4.77 37.21
N VAL A 124 4.23 4.38 38.35
CA VAL A 124 3.59 3.42 39.27
C VAL A 124 2.83 4.21 40.33
N ALA A 125 1.54 3.95 40.48
CA ALA A 125 0.73 4.43 41.60
C ALA A 125 0.22 3.23 42.40
N ILE A 126 0.43 3.24 43.71
CA ILE A 126 0.19 2.10 44.58
C ILE A 126 -0.73 2.57 45.70
N GLU A 127 -1.79 1.83 45.95
CA GLU A 127 -2.68 2.02 47.08
C GLU A 127 -2.74 0.72 47.89
N ALA A 128 -2.40 0.79 49.17
CA ALA A 128 -2.45 -0.33 50.09
C ALA A 128 -3.31 0.00 51.32
N THR A 129 -4.08 -0.96 51.82
CA THR A 129 -4.81 -0.85 53.07
C THR A 129 -4.39 -1.98 54.02
N TYR A 130 -3.95 -1.61 55.22
CA TYR A 130 -3.60 -2.56 56.28
C TYR A 130 -4.17 -2.07 57.61
N GLN A 131 -4.88 -2.96 58.32
CA GLN A 131 -5.57 -2.65 59.59
C GLN A 131 -6.48 -1.41 59.53
N GLY A 132 -7.10 -1.15 58.38
CA GLY A 132 -7.97 0.02 58.17
C GLY A 132 -7.24 1.34 57.91
N LYS A 133 -5.89 1.37 57.95
CA LYS A 133 -5.09 2.52 57.52
C LYS A 133 -4.73 2.37 56.04
N LYS A 134 -4.85 3.48 55.30
CA LYS A 134 -4.47 3.56 53.88
C LYS A 134 -3.05 4.12 53.71
N TYR A 135 -2.35 3.61 52.71
CA TYR A 135 -0.98 3.95 52.35
C TYR A 135 -0.89 4.12 50.85
N ASN A 136 -0.23 5.19 50.40
CA ASN A 136 -0.16 5.52 48.98
C ASN A 136 1.28 5.83 48.60
N TRP A 137 1.75 5.27 47.48
CA TRP A 137 3.03 5.62 46.88
C TRP A 137 2.86 5.92 45.40
N ARG A 138 3.66 6.85 44.90
CA ARG A 138 3.74 7.16 43.47
C ARG A 138 5.18 7.41 43.09
N TYR A 139 5.65 6.78 42.01
CA TYR A 139 7.00 6.99 41.51
C TYR A 139 7.11 6.75 40.01
N ASP A 140 8.13 7.35 39.42
CA ASP A 140 8.47 7.17 38.01
C ASP A 140 9.42 5.96 37.85
N ASN A 141 9.15 5.13 36.85
CA ASN A 141 10.02 4.06 36.38
C ASN A 141 10.07 4.14 34.86
N PHE A 142 10.94 4.99 34.33
CA PHE A 142 11.02 5.26 32.90
C PHE A 142 12.23 4.54 32.29
N GLU A 143 11.96 3.42 31.64
CA GLU A 143 12.95 2.73 30.81
C GLU A 143 12.80 3.17 29.36
N GLY A 144 13.93 3.31 28.64
CA GLY A 144 13.95 3.61 27.21
C GLY A 144 13.35 4.97 26.82
N ARG A 145 13.07 5.88 27.77
CA ARG A 145 12.59 7.24 27.46
C ARG A 145 13.77 8.18 27.25
N THR A 146 13.56 9.12 26.35
CA THR A 146 14.39 10.31 26.22
C THR A 146 13.47 11.52 26.16
N THR A 147 14.02 12.69 26.46
CA THR A 147 13.31 13.95 26.40
C THR A 147 14.00 14.86 25.40
N ILE A 148 13.22 15.39 24.46
CA ILE A 148 13.64 16.45 23.55
C ILE A 148 13.00 17.73 24.07
N GLU A 149 13.80 18.79 24.21
CA GLU A 149 13.29 20.10 24.63
C GLU A 149 12.37 20.67 23.54
N GLN A 150 11.29 21.35 23.92
CA GLN A 150 10.24 21.74 22.99
C GLN A 150 10.75 22.72 21.93
N ALA A 151 11.55 23.73 22.29
CA ALA A 151 12.12 24.65 21.31
C ALA A 151 13.07 23.94 20.33
N VAL A 152 13.77 22.88 20.75
CA VAL A 152 14.54 22.02 19.85
C VAL A 152 13.63 21.23 18.91
N ALA A 153 12.55 20.63 19.42
CA ALA A 153 11.59 19.89 18.60
C ALA A 153 10.91 20.80 17.56
N ASP A 154 10.52 22.00 17.98
CA ASP A 154 9.90 23.01 17.12
C ASP A 154 10.88 23.52 16.05
N ALA A 155 12.13 23.83 16.43
CA ALA A 155 13.16 24.27 15.49
C ALA A 155 13.56 23.19 14.48
N MET A 156 13.41 21.92 14.84
CA MET A 156 13.66 20.77 13.97
C MET A 156 12.40 20.29 13.22
N GLU A 157 11.25 20.97 13.41
CA GLU A 157 9.96 20.64 12.81
C GLU A 157 9.55 19.17 13.04
N ILE A 158 9.82 18.65 14.24
CA ILE A 158 9.44 17.29 14.62
C ILE A 158 7.91 17.21 14.72
N ASN A 159 7.29 16.42 13.84
CA ASN A 159 5.87 16.15 13.83
C ASN A 159 5.60 14.69 14.17
N THR A 160 4.42 14.41 14.73
CA THR A 160 3.97 13.06 15.07
C THR A 160 2.55 12.84 14.60
N GLU A 161 2.23 11.60 14.25
CA GLU A 161 0.86 11.14 13.97
C GLU A 161 0.58 9.86 14.77
N ILE A 162 -0.68 9.64 15.10
CA ILE A 162 -1.11 8.42 15.79
C ILE A 162 -1.13 7.29 14.75
N ALA A 163 -0.35 6.24 14.99
CA ALA A 163 -0.36 5.05 14.15
C ALA A 163 -1.73 4.36 14.21
N GLY A 164 -2.23 3.94 13.05
CA GLY A 164 -3.50 3.24 12.93
C GLY A 164 -3.58 2.35 11.69
N PRO A 165 -4.66 1.56 11.55
CA PRO A 165 -4.88 0.75 10.37
C PRO A 165 -4.97 1.61 9.10
N ALA A 166 -4.28 1.20 8.04
CA ALA A 166 -4.31 1.86 6.75
C ALA A 166 -4.32 0.83 5.61
N THR A 167 -5.00 1.16 4.51
CA THR A 167 -4.96 0.37 3.27
C THR A 167 -3.79 0.84 2.42
N ILE A 168 -2.88 -0.08 2.09
CA ILE A 168 -1.75 0.19 1.18
C ILE A 168 -2.11 -0.33 -0.21
N HIS A 169 -2.14 0.57 -1.20
CA HIS A 169 -2.29 0.19 -2.60
C HIS A 169 -0.92 -0.11 -3.20
N GLN A 170 -0.71 -1.35 -3.66
CA GLN A 170 0.50 -1.74 -4.38
C GLN A 170 0.18 -1.87 -5.87
N THR A 171 1.01 -1.25 -6.70
CA THR A 171 0.93 -1.36 -8.15
C THR A 171 2.12 -2.16 -8.67
N ILE A 172 1.89 -2.94 -9.72
CA ILE A 172 2.92 -3.79 -10.34
C ILE A 172 3.04 -3.30 -11.79
N PRO A 173 4.22 -2.83 -12.22
CA PRO A 173 4.41 -2.46 -13.61
C PRO A 173 4.37 -3.73 -14.47
N ALA A 174 3.58 -3.69 -15.54
CA ALA A 174 3.50 -4.75 -16.53
C ALA A 174 3.58 -4.12 -17.93
N TYR A 175 4.35 -4.75 -18.81
CA TYR A 175 4.56 -4.27 -20.17
C TYR A 175 3.98 -5.27 -21.15
N GLY A 176 3.54 -4.78 -22.30
CA GLY A 176 2.82 -5.60 -23.25
C GLY A 176 2.49 -4.87 -24.51
N LYS A 177 1.52 -5.41 -25.25
CA LYS A 177 1.08 -4.87 -26.54
C LYS A 177 -0.42 -4.86 -26.66
N LEU A 178 -0.93 -3.99 -27.52
CA LEU A 178 -2.32 -4.04 -27.93
C LEU A 178 -2.51 -5.12 -29.00
N SER A 179 -3.58 -5.89 -28.85
CA SER A 179 -3.96 -6.97 -29.74
C SER A 179 -5.46 -6.88 -29.99
N LEU A 180 -5.89 -7.36 -31.16
CA LEU A 180 -7.31 -7.62 -31.37
C LEU A 180 -7.71 -8.94 -30.70
N PRO A 181 -8.97 -9.07 -30.28
CA PRO A 181 -9.51 -10.35 -29.82
C PRO A 181 -9.53 -11.36 -30.98
N VAL A 182 -9.52 -12.65 -30.65
CA VAL A 182 -9.44 -13.74 -31.63
C VAL A 182 -10.59 -13.72 -32.64
N ASP A 183 -11.73 -13.17 -32.26
CA ASP A 183 -12.94 -13.10 -33.06
C ASP A 183 -13.06 -11.81 -33.89
N ALA A 184 -12.08 -10.90 -33.81
CA ALA A 184 -12.04 -9.67 -34.59
C ALA A 184 -11.87 -9.91 -36.09
N LYS A 185 -11.15 -10.97 -36.48
CA LYS A 185 -10.85 -11.30 -37.88
C LYS A 185 -11.83 -12.34 -38.41
N ARG A 186 -12.35 -12.10 -39.62
CA ARG A 186 -13.27 -12.99 -40.34
C ARG A 186 -12.78 -13.19 -41.77
N ASN A 187 -12.39 -14.42 -42.08
CA ASN A 187 -12.05 -14.83 -43.43
C ASN A 187 -13.33 -15.21 -44.18
N ILE A 188 -13.53 -14.62 -45.35
CA ILE A 188 -14.72 -14.82 -46.17
C ILE A 188 -14.37 -15.76 -47.32
N ALA A 189 -15.11 -16.85 -47.43
CA ALA A 189 -15.01 -17.81 -48.52
C ALA A 189 -16.39 -18.05 -49.14
N ALA A 190 -16.40 -18.56 -50.37
CA ALA A 190 -17.62 -18.97 -51.04
C ALA A 190 -18.16 -20.26 -50.42
N ARG A 191 -19.49 -20.36 -50.27
CA ARG A 191 -20.13 -21.60 -49.81
C ARG A 191 -20.16 -22.66 -50.92
N PHE A 192 -20.37 -22.22 -52.15
CA PHE A 192 -20.38 -23.06 -53.35
C PHE A 192 -19.40 -22.48 -54.35
N ASP A 193 -18.50 -23.31 -54.88
CA ASP A 193 -17.53 -22.83 -55.85
C ASP A 193 -18.18 -22.31 -57.13
N GLY A 194 -17.53 -21.35 -57.75
CA GLY A 194 -18.09 -20.52 -58.79
C GLY A 194 -17.16 -19.38 -59.27
N GLU A 195 -17.53 -18.77 -60.39
CA GLU A 195 -16.87 -17.57 -60.93
C GLU A 195 -17.36 -16.32 -60.20
N ILE A 196 -16.43 -15.44 -59.82
CA ILE A 196 -16.75 -14.13 -59.24
C ILE A 196 -17.18 -13.20 -60.36
N THR A 197 -18.48 -12.98 -60.53
CA THR A 197 -18.99 -12.08 -61.57
C THR A 197 -18.85 -10.61 -61.20
N LYS A 198 -18.93 -10.27 -59.90
CA LYS A 198 -18.75 -8.90 -59.40
C LYS A 198 -18.10 -8.88 -58.03
N LEU A 199 -17.16 -7.95 -57.84
CA LEU A 199 -16.65 -7.51 -56.55
C LEU A 199 -17.31 -6.16 -56.21
N HIS A 200 -17.91 -6.05 -55.02
CA HIS A 200 -18.66 -4.86 -54.60
C HIS A 200 -17.92 -3.98 -53.59
N VAL A 201 -16.76 -4.41 -53.09
CA VAL A 201 -15.99 -3.72 -52.05
C VAL A 201 -14.51 -3.68 -52.40
N ASN A 202 -13.77 -2.73 -51.83
CA ASN A 202 -12.32 -2.63 -52.02
C ASN A 202 -11.53 -2.82 -50.73
N TYR A 203 -10.23 -3.04 -50.86
CA TYR A 203 -9.30 -3.00 -49.73
C TYR A 203 -9.40 -1.66 -48.99
N GLY A 204 -9.45 -1.69 -47.66
CA GLY A 204 -9.59 -0.51 -46.80
C GLY A 204 -11.02 0.01 -46.64
N GLU A 205 -12.00 -0.59 -47.33
CA GLU A 205 -13.40 -0.16 -47.21
C GLU A 205 -14.05 -0.66 -45.92
N THR A 206 -14.81 0.21 -45.25
CA THR A 206 -15.65 -0.15 -44.11
C THR A 206 -16.95 -0.80 -44.59
N VAL A 207 -17.24 -1.99 -44.09
CA VAL A 207 -18.44 -2.76 -44.45
C VAL A 207 -19.36 -2.96 -43.25
N LYS A 208 -20.67 -2.97 -43.52
CA LYS A 208 -21.70 -3.30 -42.52
C LYS A 208 -22.13 -4.75 -42.65
N GLN A 209 -22.54 -5.37 -41.55
CA GLN A 209 -23.14 -6.69 -41.55
C GLN A 209 -24.32 -6.73 -42.55
N GLY A 210 -24.34 -7.75 -43.41
CA GLY A 210 -25.31 -7.92 -44.48
C GLY A 210 -25.01 -7.18 -45.78
N GLN A 211 -23.98 -6.31 -45.83
CA GLN A 211 -23.52 -5.66 -47.06
C GLN A 211 -23.04 -6.71 -48.06
N THR A 212 -23.40 -6.55 -49.33
CA THR A 212 -22.95 -7.43 -50.42
C THR A 212 -21.46 -7.22 -50.67
N LEU A 213 -20.68 -8.30 -50.67
CA LEU A 213 -19.24 -8.31 -50.91
C LEU A 213 -18.92 -8.79 -52.33
N PHE A 214 -19.52 -9.90 -52.73
CA PHE A 214 -19.32 -10.54 -54.03
C PHE A 214 -20.65 -11.00 -54.62
N THR A 215 -20.71 -11.05 -55.95
CA THR A 215 -21.66 -11.86 -56.70
C THR A 215 -20.90 -13.00 -57.37
N VAL A 216 -21.34 -14.23 -57.14
CA VAL A 216 -20.70 -15.45 -57.63
C VAL A 216 -21.70 -16.26 -58.44
N GLU A 217 -21.32 -16.73 -59.62
CA GLU A 217 -22.10 -17.72 -60.37
C GLU A 217 -21.63 -19.12 -59.99
N SER A 218 -22.54 -19.93 -59.42
CA SER A 218 -22.20 -21.28 -58.95
C SER A 218 -21.88 -22.23 -60.09
N ASN A 219 -20.78 -22.97 -59.98
CA ASN A 219 -20.39 -23.98 -60.97
C ASN A 219 -21.39 -25.15 -61.06
N GLU A 220 -22.14 -25.41 -60.00
CA GLU A 220 -23.12 -26.52 -59.95
C GLU A 220 -24.46 -26.14 -60.58
N SER A 221 -24.94 -24.92 -60.32
CA SER A 221 -26.30 -24.52 -60.70
C SER A 221 -26.37 -23.46 -61.81
N LEU A 222 -25.22 -22.85 -62.15
CA LEU A 222 -25.11 -21.70 -63.05
C LEU A 222 -26.02 -20.53 -62.66
N LYS A 223 -26.38 -20.44 -61.37
CA LYS A 223 -27.18 -19.36 -60.82
C LYS A 223 -26.30 -18.39 -60.04
N PRO A 224 -26.51 -17.08 -60.19
CA PRO A 224 -25.82 -16.09 -59.38
C PRO A 224 -26.35 -16.12 -57.94
N TYR A 225 -25.43 -16.00 -56.98
CA TYR A 225 -25.73 -15.77 -55.58
C TYR A 225 -24.78 -14.72 -55.00
N VAL A 226 -25.15 -14.14 -53.86
CA VAL A 226 -24.38 -13.08 -53.21
C VAL A 226 -23.70 -13.59 -51.95
N ILE A 227 -22.46 -13.18 -51.75
CA ILE A 227 -21.75 -13.33 -50.48
C ILE A 227 -21.87 -12.00 -49.74
N LYS A 228 -22.35 -12.06 -48.49
CA LYS A 228 -22.57 -10.88 -47.64
C LYS A 228 -21.60 -10.86 -46.47
N ALA A 229 -21.33 -9.66 -45.95
CA ALA A 229 -20.52 -9.48 -44.75
C ALA A 229 -21.22 -10.09 -43.53
N PRO A 230 -20.57 -11.01 -42.78
CA PRO A 230 -21.14 -11.61 -41.59
C PRO A 230 -21.08 -10.69 -40.36
N THR A 231 -20.22 -9.66 -40.40
CA THR A 231 -19.98 -8.71 -39.30
C THR A 231 -19.66 -7.33 -39.86
N ASN A 232 -19.73 -6.31 -38.99
CA ASN A 232 -19.18 -4.99 -39.28
C ASN A 232 -17.65 -5.03 -39.20
N GLY A 233 -16.97 -4.22 -40.02
CA GLY A 233 -15.52 -4.08 -39.94
C GLY A 233 -14.93 -3.42 -41.17
N VAL A 234 -13.61 -3.55 -41.34
CA VAL A 234 -12.86 -3.04 -42.48
C VAL A 234 -12.29 -4.19 -43.29
N VAL A 235 -12.30 -4.10 -44.62
CA VAL A 235 -11.64 -5.06 -45.50
C VAL A 235 -10.12 -4.88 -45.39
N THR A 236 -9.46 -5.74 -44.62
CA THR A 236 -8.01 -5.64 -44.35
C THR A 236 -7.16 -6.50 -45.27
N GLN A 237 -7.77 -7.43 -46.00
CA GLN A 237 -7.11 -8.23 -47.04
C GLN A 237 -8.12 -8.51 -48.14
N LEU A 238 -7.67 -8.45 -49.40
CA LEU A 238 -8.47 -8.77 -50.57
C LEU A 238 -7.62 -9.67 -51.47
N PHE A 239 -8.09 -10.90 -51.69
CA PHE A 239 -7.35 -11.94 -52.41
C PHE A 239 -7.99 -12.34 -53.72
N ALA A 240 -9.16 -11.78 -54.06
CA ALA A 240 -9.91 -12.18 -55.24
C ALA A 240 -10.52 -10.98 -55.97
N ASN A 241 -10.56 -11.06 -57.29
CA ASN A 241 -11.17 -10.07 -58.18
C ASN A 241 -12.28 -10.69 -59.04
N ALA A 242 -13.03 -9.83 -59.73
CA ALA A 242 -14.00 -10.28 -60.72
C ALA A 242 -13.31 -11.05 -61.87
N GLY A 243 -13.96 -12.10 -62.36
CA GLY A 243 -13.46 -13.05 -63.36
C GLY A 243 -12.64 -14.21 -62.79
N GLU A 244 -12.27 -14.17 -61.50
CA GLU A 244 -11.55 -15.28 -60.87
C GLU A 244 -12.50 -16.37 -60.37
N GLN A 245 -11.99 -17.60 -60.28
CA GLN A 245 -12.67 -18.69 -59.57
C GLN A 245 -12.48 -18.57 -58.06
N THR A 246 -13.53 -18.91 -57.32
CA THR A 246 -13.53 -18.93 -55.85
C THR A 246 -12.67 -20.08 -55.31
N GLY A 247 -12.96 -21.34 -55.69
CA GLY A 247 -12.09 -22.49 -55.46
C GLY A 247 -11.81 -22.80 -53.98
N GLY A 248 -12.79 -22.61 -53.11
CA GLY A 248 -12.73 -22.93 -51.67
C GLY A 248 -11.76 -22.08 -50.84
N ARG A 249 -11.06 -21.11 -51.45
CA ARG A 249 -10.07 -20.26 -50.76
C ARG A 249 -10.72 -19.07 -50.08
N THR A 250 -9.95 -18.43 -49.20
CA THR A 250 -10.31 -17.11 -48.65
C THR A 250 -10.28 -16.07 -49.76
N LEU A 251 -11.39 -15.35 -49.94
CA LEU A 251 -11.56 -14.30 -50.95
C LEU A 251 -11.20 -12.92 -50.39
N LEU A 252 -11.56 -12.63 -49.14
CA LEU A 252 -11.17 -11.42 -48.42
C LEU A 252 -11.21 -11.66 -46.90
N THR A 253 -10.62 -10.74 -46.14
CA THR A 253 -10.68 -10.73 -44.66
C THR A 253 -11.28 -9.42 -44.18
N ILE A 254 -12.29 -9.53 -43.30
CA ILE A 254 -12.88 -8.41 -42.58
C ILE A 254 -12.32 -8.42 -41.17
N THR A 255 -11.81 -7.27 -40.72
CA THR A 255 -11.33 -7.08 -39.36
C THR A 255 -12.18 -6.04 -38.63
N ASN A 256 -12.67 -6.37 -37.45
CA ASN A 256 -13.39 -5.45 -36.56
C ASN A 256 -12.42 -4.86 -35.54
N PHE A 257 -12.28 -3.53 -35.53
CA PHE A 257 -11.38 -2.78 -34.64
C PHE A 257 -12.11 -2.13 -33.46
N ASN A 258 -13.38 -2.49 -33.19
CA ASN A 258 -14.13 -1.86 -32.10
C ASN A 258 -13.75 -2.38 -30.71
N ARG A 259 -13.06 -3.53 -30.64
CA ARG A 259 -12.64 -4.14 -29.37
C ARG A 259 -11.16 -4.41 -29.40
N HIS A 260 -10.49 -4.02 -28.32
CA HIS A 260 -9.06 -4.22 -28.12
C HIS A 260 -8.80 -4.92 -26.79
N ILE A 261 -7.75 -5.73 -26.78
CA ILE A 261 -7.22 -6.34 -25.57
C ILE A 261 -5.76 -5.92 -25.41
N ALA A 262 -5.35 -5.55 -24.20
CA ALA A 262 -3.94 -5.42 -23.88
C ALA A 262 -3.41 -6.76 -23.36
N LYS A 263 -2.36 -7.27 -23.98
CA LYS A 263 -1.67 -8.49 -23.55
C LYS A 263 -0.43 -8.10 -22.77
N LEU A 264 -0.50 -8.21 -21.45
CA LEU A 264 0.55 -7.76 -20.54
C LEU A 264 1.34 -8.93 -19.97
N ALA A 265 2.65 -8.78 -19.87
CA ALA A 265 3.54 -9.75 -19.25
C ALA A 265 3.61 -9.52 -17.74
N VAL A 266 3.25 -10.56 -16.98
CA VAL A 266 3.44 -10.63 -15.53
C VAL A 266 4.55 -11.65 -15.26
N TYR A 267 5.47 -11.34 -14.35
CA TYR A 267 6.62 -12.18 -14.02
C TYR A 267 6.40 -12.98 -12.71
N PRO A 268 7.18 -14.04 -12.45
CA PRO A 268 6.92 -14.98 -11.35
C PRO A 268 6.78 -14.37 -9.97
N SER A 269 7.50 -13.28 -9.67
CA SER A 269 7.42 -12.52 -8.41
C SER A 269 6.02 -11.96 -8.11
N ASP A 270 5.19 -11.83 -9.14
CA ASP A 270 3.93 -11.10 -9.11
C ASP A 270 2.72 -11.95 -9.47
N TYR A 271 2.91 -13.22 -9.83
CA TYR A 271 1.82 -14.13 -10.19
C TYR A 271 0.72 -14.23 -9.13
N SER A 272 1.09 -14.31 -7.85
CA SER A 272 0.12 -14.45 -6.75
C SER A 272 -0.68 -13.17 -6.48
N LYS A 273 -0.18 -12.03 -6.97
CA LYS A 273 -0.76 -10.70 -6.77
C LYS A 273 -1.77 -10.33 -7.86
N VAL A 274 -1.67 -10.94 -9.05
CA VAL A 274 -2.56 -10.68 -10.19
C VAL A 274 -3.62 -11.77 -10.30
N LYS A 275 -4.90 -11.36 -10.31
CA LYS A 275 -6.06 -12.26 -10.41
C LYS A 275 -7.02 -11.73 -11.48
N LEU A 276 -8.02 -12.53 -11.82
CA LEU A 276 -9.16 -12.03 -12.60
C LEU A 276 -9.80 -10.85 -11.87
N GLU A 277 -10.35 -9.91 -12.64
CA GLU A 277 -10.94 -8.65 -12.16
C GLU A 277 -9.96 -7.68 -11.48
N THR A 278 -8.64 -7.98 -11.43
CA THR A 278 -7.65 -7.01 -10.97
C THR A 278 -7.73 -5.74 -11.84
N PRO A 279 -7.91 -4.55 -11.23
CA PRO A 279 -7.99 -3.30 -11.97
C PRO A 279 -6.62 -2.96 -12.57
N VAL A 280 -6.64 -2.45 -13.79
CA VAL A 280 -5.45 -2.08 -14.54
C VAL A 280 -5.61 -0.66 -15.10
N THR A 281 -4.59 0.16 -14.90
CA THR A 281 -4.44 1.44 -15.58
C THR A 281 -3.36 1.28 -16.65
N LEU A 282 -3.68 1.67 -17.87
CA LEU A 282 -2.83 1.51 -19.05
C LEU A 282 -2.44 2.86 -19.61
N ASN A 283 -1.14 2.99 -19.84
CA ASN A 283 -0.58 4.08 -20.63
C ASN A 283 -0.20 3.50 -21.98
N VAL A 284 -0.82 4.00 -23.04
CA VAL A 284 -0.56 3.58 -24.42
C VAL A 284 0.25 4.68 -25.10
N GLU A 285 1.36 4.31 -25.74
CA GLU A 285 2.19 5.26 -26.44
C GLU A 285 1.39 5.97 -27.56
N GLY A 286 1.53 7.28 -27.65
CA GLY A 286 0.76 8.10 -28.60
C GLY A 286 -0.68 8.41 -28.17
N HIS A 287 -1.09 8.03 -26.95
CA HIS A 287 -2.34 8.47 -26.32
C HIS A 287 -2.04 9.21 -25.01
N GLU A 288 -2.61 10.41 -24.84
CA GLU A 288 -2.40 11.21 -23.63
C GLU A 288 -3.23 10.70 -22.43
N GLU A 289 -4.39 10.11 -22.70
CA GLU A 289 -5.29 9.63 -21.67
C GLU A 289 -4.94 8.22 -21.21
N THR A 290 -5.01 8.01 -19.89
CA THR A 290 -4.85 6.69 -19.29
C THR A 290 -6.12 5.87 -19.47
N LEU A 291 -5.99 4.66 -20.00
CA LEU A 291 -7.11 3.74 -20.16
C LEU A 291 -7.29 2.91 -18.90
N ALA A 292 -8.54 2.70 -18.50
CA ALA A 292 -8.87 1.78 -17.42
C ALA A 292 -9.39 0.46 -18.00
N GLY A 293 -8.97 -0.64 -17.39
CA GLY A 293 -9.42 -1.97 -17.75
C GLY A 293 -9.35 -2.93 -16.56
N LYS A 294 -9.72 -4.17 -16.82
CA LYS A 294 -9.60 -5.26 -15.84
C LYS A 294 -9.01 -6.50 -16.49
N VAL A 295 -8.27 -7.26 -15.69
CA VAL A 295 -7.79 -8.58 -16.12
C VAL A 295 -8.98 -9.49 -16.39
N SER A 296 -9.18 -9.85 -17.65
CA SER A 296 -10.29 -10.69 -18.11
C SER A 296 -9.87 -12.13 -18.38
N PHE A 297 -8.58 -12.37 -18.63
CA PHE A 297 -8.06 -13.70 -18.88
C PHE A 297 -6.58 -13.80 -18.48
N ILE A 298 -6.16 -14.98 -18.03
CA ILE A 298 -4.76 -15.29 -17.72
C ILE A 298 -4.39 -16.50 -18.55
N GLU A 299 -3.42 -16.36 -19.45
CA GLU A 299 -2.98 -17.46 -20.31
C GLU A 299 -2.41 -18.61 -19.45
N PRO A 300 -2.80 -19.87 -19.72
CA PRO A 300 -2.28 -21.02 -18.98
C PRO A 300 -0.82 -21.34 -19.34
N SER A 301 -0.39 -20.98 -20.55
CA SER A 301 0.99 -21.13 -20.99
C SER A 301 1.89 -20.04 -20.41
N VAL A 302 3.12 -20.43 -20.07
CA VAL A 302 4.18 -19.51 -19.67
C VAL A 302 5.16 -19.40 -20.84
N ARG A 303 5.61 -18.18 -21.13
CA ARG A 303 6.63 -17.91 -22.14
C ARG A 303 8.03 -18.35 -21.65
N ASP A 304 8.97 -18.47 -22.57
CA ASP A 304 10.35 -18.89 -22.26
C ASP A 304 11.09 -17.94 -21.31
N ASP A 305 10.74 -16.65 -21.32
CA ASP A 305 11.21 -15.63 -20.37
C ASP A 305 10.49 -15.67 -19.02
N GLN A 306 9.71 -16.73 -18.77
CA GLN A 306 8.89 -16.93 -17.57
C GLN A 306 7.76 -15.90 -17.41
N ALA A 307 7.41 -15.14 -18.44
CA ALA A 307 6.24 -14.29 -18.37
C ALA A 307 4.94 -15.11 -18.54
N ARG A 308 3.95 -14.84 -17.69
CA ARG A 308 2.55 -15.20 -17.96
C ARG A 308 1.86 -14.01 -18.60
N ILE A 309 1.15 -14.26 -19.70
CA ILE A 309 0.40 -13.21 -20.38
C ILE A 309 -0.98 -13.10 -19.75
N VAL A 310 -1.34 -11.89 -19.35
CA VAL A 310 -2.69 -11.54 -18.89
C VAL A 310 -3.34 -10.65 -19.93
N TRP A 311 -4.63 -10.87 -20.19
CA TRP A 311 -5.42 -10.06 -21.09
C TRP A 311 -6.22 -9.07 -20.27
N VAL A 312 -6.18 -7.82 -20.71
CA VAL A 312 -6.97 -6.74 -20.15
C VAL A 312 -7.92 -6.26 -21.24
N GLU A 313 -9.22 -6.36 -20.97
CA GLU A 313 -10.22 -5.83 -21.87
C GLU A 313 -10.32 -4.31 -21.72
N LEU A 314 -10.31 -3.60 -22.85
CA LEU A 314 -10.40 -2.15 -22.89
C LEU A 314 -11.80 -1.74 -23.32
N ALA A 315 -12.36 -0.76 -22.62
CA ALA A 315 -13.56 -0.07 -23.08
C ALA A 315 -13.16 0.82 -24.28
N ASP A 316 -13.88 0.66 -25.39
CA ASP A 316 -13.89 1.44 -26.64
C ASP A 316 -12.73 2.44 -26.89
N GLY A 317 -12.03 2.23 -28.01
CA GLY A 317 -11.15 3.23 -28.61
C GLY A 317 -10.58 2.73 -29.94
N LEU A 318 -10.25 3.65 -30.85
CA LEU A 318 -9.63 3.32 -32.14
C LEU A 318 -8.13 3.10 -31.91
N PHE A 319 -7.73 1.86 -31.64
CA PHE A 319 -6.32 1.53 -31.47
C PHE A 319 -5.80 0.71 -32.65
N SER A 320 -4.52 0.85 -32.95
CA SER A 320 -3.81 -0.06 -33.86
C SER A 320 -3.31 -1.29 -33.08
N GLU A 321 -3.25 -2.46 -33.74
CA GLU A 321 -2.41 -3.56 -33.22
C GLU A 321 -0.95 -3.10 -33.20
N GLY A 322 -0.23 -3.39 -32.11
CA GLY A 322 1.15 -2.93 -31.91
C GLY A 322 1.56 -2.98 -30.46
#